data_AF-A0A5N7CGR8-F1
#
_entry.id   AF-A0A5N7CGR8-F1
#
_cell.length_a   1.000
_cell.length_b   1.000
_cell.length_c   1.000
_cell.angle_alpha   90.00
_cell.angle_beta   90.00
_cell.angle_gamma   90.00
#
_symmetry.space_group_name_H-M   'P 1'
#
loop_
_entity.id
_entity.type
_entity.pdbx_description
1 polymer ?
#
loop_
_entity_poly.entity_id
_entity_poly.type
_entity_poly.pdbx_seq_one_letter_code
_entity_poly.pdbx_strand_id
1 'polypeptide(L)'
;MSGAAKRLQGISQQLVDGIPDAGTFEGIPKVRQVAQDSVGPRIKDKVVIITGANSPAGIGRASAHQYAHNGAKAVYLCDYDHSHLATHKREIESLYPGVDTHIRQFDAADEVAVKAVIDDALQQYGRLDIFFANAGIVGQPKAFTDISGEDFMKTLKTNTLGVFLAVKHAASAMKQTSDSKPYPSGSIICTASVAGLRSNAGSTDYSASKAAVVSIAQTCAYQLAGTGIRINAICPGLIETGMTQSVFDAARARGTQRKIGQLNPLQRGAVADEVARVALFLGSDESSYVNGQAWAVCGGLSAGHPFVPGKLA
;
A
#
# COMPACT_ATOMS: atom_id res chain seq x y z
N MET A 1 -17.37 -37.05 16.47
CA MET A 1 -16.78 -35.72 16.69
C MET A 1 -17.85 -34.78 17.24
N SER A 2 -17.59 -34.06 18.33
CA SER A 2 -18.54 -33.10 18.90
C SER A 2 -18.88 -31.98 17.90
N GLY A 3 -20.03 -31.34 18.05
CA GLY A 3 -20.43 -30.21 17.19
C GLY A 3 -19.44 -29.05 17.19
N ALA A 4 -18.67 -28.87 18.27
CA ALA A 4 -17.60 -27.89 18.36
C ALA A 4 -16.36 -28.30 17.54
N ALA A 5 -15.98 -29.58 17.56
CA ALA A 5 -14.87 -30.10 16.75
C ALA A 5 -15.17 -30.04 15.24
N LYS A 6 -16.43 -30.29 14.84
CA LYS A 6 -16.87 -30.10 13.43
C LYS A 6 -16.91 -28.63 13.00
N ARG A 7 -17.24 -27.69 13.90
CA ARG A 7 -17.19 -26.24 13.60
C ARG A 7 -15.77 -25.73 13.40
N LEU A 8 -14.79 -26.21 14.17
CA LEU A 8 -13.39 -25.85 13.99
C LEU A 8 -12.80 -26.41 12.68
N GLN A 9 -13.28 -27.57 12.21
CA GLN A 9 -12.88 -28.15 10.92
C GLN A 9 -13.33 -27.34 9.69
N GLY A 10 -14.31 -26.44 9.82
CA GLY A 10 -14.83 -25.61 8.73
C GLY A 10 -14.26 -24.19 8.67
N ILE A 11 -13.32 -23.84 9.57
CA ILE A 11 -12.74 -22.49 9.69
C ILE A 11 -11.33 -22.50 9.09
N SER A 12 -10.91 -21.39 8.46
CA SER A 12 -9.63 -21.33 7.77
C SER A 12 -8.43 -21.47 8.73
N GLN A 13 -7.33 -22.04 8.23
CA GLN A 13 -6.09 -22.18 9.01
C GLN A 13 -5.62 -20.83 9.58
N GLN A 14 -5.69 -19.76 8.79
CA GLN A 14 -5.28 -18.42 9.23
C GLN A 14 -6.12 -17.85 10.39
N LEU A 15 -7.36 -18.33 10.58
CA LEU A 15 -8.18 -17.96 11.73
C LEU A 15 -7.83 -18.77 12.98
N VAL A 16 -7.33 -20.00 12.80
CA VAL A 16 -6.95 -20.90 13.90
C VAL A 16 -5.53 -20.60 14.37
N ASP A 17 -4.58 -20.55 13.44
CA ASP A 17 -3.14 -20.46 13.71
C ASP A 17 -2.64 -19.00 13.69
N GLY A 18 -3.38 -18.09 13.05
CA GLY A 18 -2.91 -16.74 12.74
C GLY A 18 -1.90 -16.70 11.61
N ILE A 19 -1.29 -15.53 11.40
CA ILE A 19 -0.13 -15.37 10.51
C ILE A 19 1.11 -15.37 11.41
N PRO A 20 2.05 -16.32 11.22
CA PRO A 20 3.23 -16.44 12.08
C PRO A 20 4.05 -15.15 12.17
N ASP A 21 4.68 -14.95 13.32
CA ASP A 21 5.71 -13.94 13.48
C ASP A 21 6.95 -14.31 12.65
N ALA A 22 7.57 -13.31 12.02
CA ALA A 22 8.73 -13.51 11.15
C ALA A 22 10.08 -13.27 11.87
N GLY A 23 10.05 -13.02 13.17
CA GLY A 23 11.20 -12.60 13.97
C GLY A 23 11.54 -11.12 13.76
N THR A 24 12.76 -10.75 14.14
CA THR A 24 13.25 -9.36 14.07
C THR A 24 14.51 -9.22 13.24
N PHE A 25 14.72 -8.05 12.65
CA PHE A 25 15.97 -7.61 12.04
C PHE A 25 16.36 -6.29 12.71
N GLU A 26 17.55 -6.21 13.31
CA GLU A 26 18.06 -4.99 13.99
C GLU A 26 17.03 -4.32 14.94
N GLY A 27 16.27 -5.12 15.70
CA GLY A 27 15.31 -4.62 16.70
C GLY A 27 13.93 -4.23 16.17
N ILE A 28 13.69 -4.36 14.86
CA ILE A 28 12.35 -4.17 14.26
C ILE A 28 11.76 -5.50 13.75
N PRO A 29 10.43 -5.69 13.74
CA PRO A 29 9.81 -6.90 13.20
C PRO A 29 10.16 -7.10 11.73
N LYS A 30 10.40 -8.33 11.27
CA LYS A 30 10.52 -8.65 9.84
C LYS A 30 9.15 -8.59 9.16
N VAL A 31 9.15 -8.41 7.84
CA VAL A 31 7.92 -8.46 7.04
C VAL A 31 7.32 -9.87 7.12
N ARG A 32 6.09 -9.99 7.63
CA ARG A 32 5.34 -11.26 7.68
C ARG A 32 4.90 -11.66 6.28
N GLN A 33 5.37 -12.80 5.78
CA GLN A 33 4.98 -13.32 4.47
C GLN A 33 3.80 -14.29 4.59
N VAL A 34 2.80 -14.16 3.72
CA VAL A 34 1.58 -15.00 3.76
C VAL A 34 1.52 -16.08 2.70
N ALA A 35 2.40 -16.04 1.71
CA ALA A 35 2.43 -16.98 0.60
C ALA A 35 3.86 -17.14 0.07
N GLN A 36 4.09 -18.24 -0.65
CA GLN A 36 5.32 -18.43 -1.41
C GLN A 36 5.40 -17.45 -2.59
N ASP A 37 6.55 -17.45 -3.25
CA ASP A 37 6.80 -16.60 -4.40
C ASP A 37 6.06 -17.10 -5.64
N SER A 38 5.69 -16.16 -6.51
CA SER A 38 5.34 -16.51 -7.89
C SER A 38 6.60 -16.89 -8.67
N VAL A 39 6.46 -17.62 -9.78
CA VAL A 39 7.61 -18.14 -10.52
C VAL A 39 8.35 -17.01 -11.25
N GLY A 40 9.56 -16.69 -10.78
CA GLY A 40 10.51 -15.78 -11.44
C GLY A 40 10.33 -14.28 -11.13
N PRO A 41 11.29 -13.43 -11.55
CA PRO A 41 11.25 -11.99 -11.28
C PRO A 41 10.14 -11.30 -12.07
N ARG A 42 9.27 -10.56 -11.39
CA ARG A 42 8.09 -9.91 -11.98
C ARG A 42 8.30 -8.47 -12.43
N ILE A 43 9.37 -7.83 -11.95
CA ILE A 43 9.70 -6.43 -12.27
C ILE A 43 11.20 -6.26 -12.55
N LYS A 44 11.79 -7.24 -13.23
CA LYS A 44 13.21 -7.26 -13.56
C LYS A 44 13.65 -5.92 -14.19
N ASP A 45 14.74 -5.37 -13.69
CA ASP A 45 15.40 -4.16 -14.17
C ASP A 45 14.56 -2.86 -14.04
N LYS A 46 13.42 -2.89 -13.32
CA LYS A 46 12.55 -1.72 -13.12
C LYS A 46 12.99 -0.85 -11.95
N VAL A 47 12.78 0.45 -12.07
CA VAL A 47 13.04 1.47 -11.04
C VAL A 47 11.74 1.84 -10.32
N VAL A 48 11.77 1.76 -8.99
CA VAL A 48 10.60 1.91 -8.13
C VAL A 48 10.78 3.05 -7.13
N ILE A 49 9.78 3.92 -6.99
CA ILE A 49 9.69 4.91 -5.91
C ILE A 49 8.49 4.60 -5.01
N ILE A 50 8.69 4.60 -3.70
CA ILE A 50 7.65 4.31 -2.70
C ILE A 50 7.64 5.39 -1.64
N THR A 51 6.51 6.08 -1.46
CA THR A 51 6.31 7.00 -0.34
C THR A 51 5.63 6.31 0.85
N GLY A 52 5.89 6.73 2.08
CA GLY A 52 5.34 6.10 3.28
C GLY A 52 6.04 4.77 3.63
N ALA A 53 7.36 4.69 3.42
CA ALA A 53 8.15 3.47 3.57
C ALA A 53 8.79 3.29 4.97
N ASN A 54 8.62 4.21 5.92
CA ASN A 54 9.34 4.19 7.19
C ASN A 54 8.72 3.22 8.23
N SER A 55 7.41 3.00 8.21
CA SER A 55 6.76 2.15 9.24
C SER A 55 7.30 0.71 9.23
N PRO A 56 7.79 0.16 10.37
CA PRO A 56 8.28 -1.21 10.45
C PRO A 56 7.25 -2.27 10.03
N ALA A 57 5.98 -2.11 10.38
CA ALA A 57 4.91 -3.01 9.94
C ALA A 57 4.14 -2.46 8.72
N GLY A 58 4.69 -1.48 8.01
CA GLY A 58 3.98 -0.72 6.99
C GLY A 58 3.85 -1.43 5.63
N ILE A 59 2.79 -1.07 4.90
CA ILE A 59 2.57 -1.50 3.52
C ILE A 59 3.72 -1.04 2.61
N GLY A 60 4.21 0.19 2.77
CA GLY A 60 5.34 0.71 1.98
C GLY A 60 6.61 -0.12 2.11
N ARG A 61 6.98 -0.50 3.35
CA ARG A 61 8.11 -1.41 3.60
C ARG A 61 7.87 -2.79 2.99
N ALA A 62 6.71 -3.40 3.22
CA ALA A 62 6.40 -4.71 2.66
C ALA A 62 6.45 -4.71 1.12
N SER A 63 5.94 -3.64 0.48
CA SER A 63 6.05 -3.44 -0.98
C SER A 63 7.49 -3.30 -1.43
N ALA A 64 8.36 -2.59 -0.69
CA ALA A 64 9.77 -2.48 -1.02
C ALA A 64 10.47 -3.85 -1.05
N HIS A 65 10.20 -4.71 -0.06
CA HIS A 65 10.69 -6.09 -0.06
C HIS A 65 10.13 -6.88 -1.25
N GLN A 66 8.84 -6.76 -1.54
CA GLN A 66 8.24 -7.44 -2.70
C GLN A 66 8.88 -7.00 -4.02
N TYR A 67 9.14 -5.71 -4.21
CA TYR A 67 9.79 -5.22 -5.43
C TYR A 67 11.26 -5.65 -5.52
N ALA A 68 12.03 -5.52 -4.44
CA ALA A 68 13.43 -5.94 -4.41
C ALA A 68 13.58 -7.44 -4.70
N HIS A 69 12.79 -8.26 -4.00
CA HIS A 69 12.74 -9.71 -4.21
C HIS A 69 12.37 -10.12 -5.65
N ASN A 70 11.56 -9.30 -6.33
CA ASN A 70 11.11 -9.56 -7.69
C ASN A 70 11.97 -8.91 -8.78
N GLY A 71 13.22 -8.55 -8.45
CA GLY A 71 14.24 -8.16 -9.41
C GLY A 71 14.26 -6.68 -9.78
N ALA A 72 13.71 -5.80 -8.93
CA ALA A 72 13.87 -4.36 -9.13
C ALA A 72 15.34 -3.99 -9.36
N LYS A 73 15.61 -3.10 -10.32
CA LYS A 73 16.95 -2.51 -10.45
C LYS A 73 17.26 -1.61 -9.27
N ALA A 74 16.28 -0.76 -8.91
CA ALA A 74 16.41 0.19 -7.83
C ALA A 74 15.10 0.40 -7.09
N VAL A 75 15.18 0.61 -5.78
CA VAL A 75 14.03 0.90 -4.90
C VAL A 75 14.33 2.13 -4.05
N TYR A 76 13.53 3.17 -4.23
CA TYR A 76 13.56 4.38 -3.40
C TYR A 76 12.56 4.27 -2.25
N LEU A 77 13.08 4.28 -1.03
CA LEU A 77 12.35 4.33 0.22
C LEU A 77 12.20 5.80 0.65
N CYS A 78 11.01 6.33 0.48
CA CYS A 78 10.71 7.72 0.75
C CYS A 78 9.72 7.86 1.91
N ASP A 79 9.99 8.78 2.83
CA ASP A 79 9.07 9.07 3.93
C ASP A 79 9.36 10.43 4.56
N TYR A 80 8.40 10.99 5.29
CA TYR A 80 8.58 12.20 6.08
C TYR A 80 9.50 11.96 7.27
N ASP A 81 9.39 10.78 7.89
CA ASP A 81 10.22 10.33 9.01
C ASP A 81 11.30 9.35 8.52
N HIS A 82 12.52 9.45 9.04
CA HIS A 82 13.66 8.64 8.59
C HIS A 82 14.17 7.62 9.63
N SER A 83 13.47 7.46 10.76
CA SER A 83 13.91 6.65 11.92
C SER A 83 14.24 5.20 11.59
N HIS A 84 13.61 4.61 10.57
CA HIS A 84 13.82 3.22 10.17
C HIS A 84 14.27 3.05 8.71
N LEU A 85 14.30 4.11 7.90
CA LEU A 85 14.67 4.01 6.48
C LEU A 85 16.06 3.40 6.28
N ALA A 86 17.04 3.78 7.10
CA ALA A 86 18.39 3.22 7.03
C ALA A 86 18.43 1.72 7.38
N THR A 87 17.63 1.30 8.36
CA THR A 87 17.48 -0.11 8.75
C THR A 87 16.83 -0.92 7.63
N HIS A 88 15.75 -0.41 7.04
CA HIS A 88 15.07 -1.06 5.91
C HIS A 88 15.99 -1.22 4.70
N LYS A 89 16.80 -0.19 4.38
CA LYS A 89 17.82 -0.26 3.32
C LYS A 89 18.80 -1.42 3.58
N ARG A 90 19.38 -1.49 4.77
CA ARG A 90 20.33 -2.57 5.12
C ARG A 90 19.69 -3.95 5.02
N GLU A 91 18.45 -4.11 5.48
CA GLU A 91 17.75 -5.39 5.39
C GLU A 91 17.52 -5.81 3.93
N ILE A 92 16.98 -4.90 3.11
CA ILE A 92 16.73 -5.15 1.68
C ILE A 92 18.03 -5.50 0.95
N GLU A 93 19.09 -4.73 1.15
CA GLU A 93 20.39 -4.99 0.51
C GLU A 93 21.03 -6.31 0.98
N SER A 94 20.79 -6.71 2.24
CA SER A 94 21.28 -8.00 2.77
C SER A 94 20.54 -9.22 2.19
N LEU A 95 19.24 -9.08 1.91
CA LEU A 95 18.39 -10.17 1.44
C LEU A 95 18.39 -10.28 -0.09
N TYR A 96 18.52 -9.16 -0.79
CA TYR A 96 18.35 -9.05 -2.24
C TYR A 96 19.58 -8.38 -2.87
N PRO A 97 20.74 -9.09 -2.91
CA PRO A 97 21.96 -8.53 -3.49
C PRO A 97 21.73 -8.17 -4.96
N GLY A 98 22.17 -6.97 -5.35
CA GLY A 98 22.03 -6.44 -6.71
C GLY A 98 20.87 -5.44 -6.91
N VAL A 99 20.05 -5.21 -5.87
CA VAL A 99 19.04 -4.14 -5.86
C VAL A 99 19.63 -2.86 -5.29
N ASP A 100 19.65 -1.79 -6.08
CA ASP A 100 20.13 -0.48 -5.64
C ASP A 100 19.07 0.20 -4.75
N THR A 101 19.28 0.24 -3.43
CA THR A 101 18.28 0.78 -2.49
C THR A 101 18.62 2.20 -2.06
N HIS A 102 17.69 3.14 -2.22
CA HIS A 102 17.89 4.56 -1.94
C HIS A 102 16.96 5.02 -0.83
N ILE A 103 17.42 5.92 0.05
CA ILE A 103 16.58 6.55 1.07
C ILE A 103 16.40 8.04 0.76
N ARG A 104 15.20 8.57 0.93
CA ARG A 104 14.91 10.00 0.79
C ARG A 104 13.94 10.44 1.87
N GLN A 105 14.29 11.49 2.62
CA GLN A 105 13.41 12.07 3.62
C GLN A 105 12.71 13.31 3.03
N PHE A 106 11.38 13.27 2.89
CA PHE A 106 10.59 14.42 2.48
C PHE A 106 9.09 14.23 2.77
N ASP A 107 8.36 15.34 2.87
CA ASP A 107 6.89 15.31 2.89
C ASP A 107 6.36 15.02 1.48
N ALA A 108 5.55 13.98 1.32
CA ALA A 108 4.93 13.65 0.03
C ALA A 108 4.06 14.78 -0.55
N ALA A 109 3.62 15.74 0.28
CA ALA A 109 2.92 16.94 -0.14
C ALA A 109 3.83 18.12 -0.54
N ASP A 110 5.16 17.95 -0.49
CA ASP A 110 6.14 18.92 -1.03
C ASP A 110 6.43 18.62 -2.50
N GLU A 111 5.92 19.48 -3.38
CA GLU A 111 6.05 19.31 -4.83
C GLU A 111 7.51 19.34 -5.31
N VAL A 112 8.35 20.20 -4.72
CA VAL A 112 9.75 20.33 -5.11
C VAL A 112 10.51 19.06 -4.74
N ALA A 113 10.26 18.53 -3.55
CA ALA A 113 10.91 17.30 -3.09
C ALA A 113 10.44 16.05 -3.87
N VAL A 114 9.13 15.95 -4.18
CA VAL A 114 8.59 14.87 -5.02
C VAL A 114 9.24 14.90 -6.41
N LYS A 115 9.37 16.08 -7.01
CA LYS A 115 10.06 16.21 -8.30
C LYS A 115 11.53 15.81 -8.19
N ALA A 116 12.23 16.25 -7.13
CA ALA A 116 13.66 15.97 -6.95
C ALA A 116 13.98 14.48 -6.86
N VAL A 117 13.18 13.66 -6.16
CA VAL A 117 13.41 12.21 -6.11
C VAL A 117 13.16 11.53 -7.46
N ILE A 118 12.20 12.04 -8.24
CA ILE A 118 11.91 11.54 -9.59
C ILE A 118 13.03 11.92 -10.55
N ASP A 119 13.52 13.15 -10.49
CA ASP A 119 14.65 13.63 -11.29
C ASP A 119 15.92 12.81 -11.00
N ASP A 120 16.17 12.47 -9.73
CA ASP A 120 17.29 11.62 -9.33
C ASP A 120 17.20 10.21 -9.92
N ALA A 121 16.00 9.60 -9.94
CA ALA A 121 15.79 8.31 -10.59
C ALA A 121 16.04 8.37 -12.11
N LEU A 122 15.57 9.44 -12.77
CA LEU A 122 15.83 9.68 -14.20
C LEU A 122 17.32 9.91 -14.46
N GLN A 123 18.01 10.66 -13.61
CA GLN A 123 19.44 10.94 -13.77
C GLN A 123 20.29 9.67 -13.61
N GLN A 124 19.99 8.82 -12.62
CA GLN A 124 20.78 7.63 -12.33
C GLN A 124 20.49 6.47 -13.28
N TYR A 125 19.23 6.27 -13.67
CA TYR A 125 18.81 5.07 -14.40
C TYR A 125 18.23 5.35 -15.78
N GLY A 126 18.01 6.62 -16.14
CA GLY A 126 17.37 7.00 -17.40
C GLY A 126 15.90 6.54 -17.49
N ARG A 127 15.28 6.17 -16.37
CA ARG A 127 13.92 5.63 -16.33
C ARG A 127 13.27 5.74 -14.94
N LEU A 128 11.94 5.79 -14.95
CA LEU A 128 11.07 5.48 -13.82
C LEU A 128 10.00 4.52 -14.32
N ASP A 129 9.73 3.44 -13.59
CA ASP A 129 8.76 2.41 -14.02
C ASP A 129 7.57 2.30 -13.08
N ILE A 130 7.80 2.42 -11.77
CA ILE A 130 6.75 2.25 -10.76
C ILE A 130 6.83 3.39 -9.75
N PHE A 131 5.70 4.04 -9.50
CA PHE A 131 5.54 4.95 -8.36
C PHE A 131 4.40 4.46 -7.48
N PHE A 132 4.72 4.01 -6.26
CA PHE A 132 3.74 3.67 -5.25
C PHE A 132 3.53 4.84 -4.28
N ALA A 133 2.50 5.65 -4.55
CA ALA A 133 2.07 6.76 -3.71
C ALA A 133 1.31 6.22 -2.49
N ASN A 134 2.07 5.78 -1.48
CA ASN A 134 1.56 5.10 -0.30
C ASN A 134 1.56 5.96 0.98
N ALA A 135 2.27 7.09 1.00
CA ALA A 135 2.22 8.01 2.13
C ALA A 135 0.77 8.41 2.48
N GLY A 136 0.48 8.46 3.78
CA GLY A 136 -0.83 8.85 4.28
C GLY A 136 -0.89 8.87 5.79
N ILE A 137 -1.88 9.59 6.31
CA ILE A 137 -2.20 9.70 7.74
C ILE A 137 -3.63 9.27 8.01
N VAL A 138 -3.90 8.87 9.26
CA VAL A 138 -5.28 8.74 9.75
C VAL A 138 -5.96 10.11 9.78
N GLY A 139 -7.28 10.12 9.63
CA GLY A 139 -8.04 11.35 9.84
C GLY A 139 -8.25 11.66 11.31
N GLN A 140 -9.00 12.73 11.57
CA GLN A 140 -9.16 13.24 12.92
C GLN A 140 -10.01 12.31 13.81
N PRO A 141 -9.57 12.02 15.05
CA PRO A 141 -10.35 11.26 16.03
C PRO A 141 -11.41 12.15 16.69
N LYS A 142 -12.20 12.86 15.89
CA LYS A 142 -13.21 13.83 16.32
C LYS A 142 -14.57 13.52 15.69
N ALA A 143 -15.66 13.96 16.32
CA ALA A 143 -16.96 13.99 15.64
C ALA A 143 -16.87 14.95 14.45
N PHE A 144 -17.60 14.68 13.37
CA PHE A 144 -17.49 15.47 12.14
C PHE A 144 -17.82 16.95 12.33
N THR A 145 -18.66 17.28 13.32
CA THR A 145 -19.01 18.66 13.71
C THR A 145 -17.84 19.42 14.35
N ASP A 146 -16.85 18.70 14.88
CA ASP A 146 -15.73 19.26 15.62
C ASP A 146 -14.42 19.21 14.81
N ILE A 147 -14.47 18.70 13.58
CA ILE A 147 -13.37 18.75 12.63
C ILE A 147 -13.32 20.17 12.06
N SER A 148 -12.28 20.92 12.39
CA SER A 148 -12.07 22.26 11.84
C SER A 148 -11.74 22.18 10.34
N GLY A 149 -11.92 23.28 9.61
CA GLY A 149 -11.49 23.37 8.22
C GLY A 149 -9.99 23.11 8.06
N GLU A 150 -9.17 23.57 9.00
CA GLU A 150 -7.73 23.33 9.01
C GLU A 150 -7.39 21.85 9.18
N ASP A 151 -8.03 21.17 10.13
CA ASP A 151 -7.84 19.74 10.38
C ASP A 151 -8.24 18.90 9.17
N PHE A 152 -9.37 19.26 8.54
CA PHE A 152 -9.83 18.61 7.31
C PHE A 152 -8.79 18.77 6.19
N MET A 153 -8.30 20.00 6.00
CA MET A 153 -7.30 20.29 4.97
C MET A 153 -5.95 19.65 5.25
N LYS A 154 -5.56 19.46 6.53
CA LYS A 154 -4.35 18.72 6.90
C LYS A 154 -4.42 17.27 6.41
N THR A 155 -5.55 16.59 6.62
CA THR A 155 -5.76 15.22 6.13
C THR A 155 -5.73 15.17 4.60
N LEU A 156 -6.41 16.08 3.91
CA LEU A 156 -6.38 16.14 2.44
C LEU A 156 -5.00 16.50 1.88
N LYS A 157 -4.23 17.37 2.55
CA LYS A 157 -2.89 17.75 2.10
C LYS A 157 -1.99 16.52 2.01
N THR A 158 -1.94 15.68 3.04
CA THR A 158 -1.10 14.48 3.00
C THR A 158 -1.71 13.39 2.10
N ASN A 159 -3.00 13.06 2.29
CA ASN A 159 -3.60 11.89 1.63
C ASN A 159 -3.99 12.11 0.17
N THR A 160 -4.33 13.35 -0.22
CA THR A 160 -4.83 13.68 -1.56
C THR A 160 -3.79 14.45 -2.36
N LEU A 161 -3.31 15.59 -1.87
CA LEU A 161 -2.35 16.41 -2.60
C LEU A 161 -1.04 15.62 -2.82
N GLY A 162 -0.55 14.91 -1.81
CA GLY A 162 0.66 14.08 -1.96
C GLY A 162 0.54 13.02 -3.05
N VAL A 163 -0.63 12.38 -3.19
CA VAL A 163 -0.90 11.43 -4.27
C VAL A 163 -0.95 12.14 -5.62
N PHE A 164 -1.66 13.27 -5.71
CA PHE A 164 -1.74 14.05 -6.94
C PHE A 164 -0.35 14.47 -7.45
N LEU A 165 0.52 14.96 -6.56
CA LEU A 165 1.88 15.37 -6.90
C LEU A 165 2.72 14.19 -7.41
N ALA A 166 2.62 13.04 -6.75
CA ALA A 166 3.25 11.81 -7.23
C ALA A 166 2.77 11.45 -8.64
N VAL A 167 1.45 11.45 -8.89
CA VAL A 167 0.86 11.14 -10.20
C VAL A 167 1.34 12.12 -11.27
N LYS A 168 1.25 13.42 -11.01
CA LYS A 168 1.64 14.51 -11.93
C LYS A 168 3.08 14.33 -12.42
N HIS A 169 4.02 14.17 -11.50
CA HIS A 169 5.44 14.14 -11.83
C HIS A 169 5.88 12.76 -12.32
N ALA A 170 5.37 11.67 -11.74
CA ALA A 170 5.69 10.32 -12.19
C ALA A 170 5.21 10.07 -13.61
N ALA A 171 4.01 10.52 -13.97
CA ALA A 171 3.51 10.39 -15.34
C ALA A 171 4.39 11.13 -16.36
N SER A 172 4.93 12.29 -16.00
CA SER A 172 5.87 13.03 -16.86
C SER A 172 7.17 12.26 -17.05
N ALA A 173 7.75 11.74 -15.96
CA ALA A 173 8.97 10.95 -15.99
C ALA A 173 8.81 9.62 -16.74
N MET A 174 7.69 8.93 -16.56
CA MET A 174 7.39 7.65 -17.21
C MET A 174 7.22 7.76 -18.73
N LYS A 175 6.94 8.95 -19.26
CA LYS A 175 6.92 9.24 -20.71
C LYS A 175 8.31 9.35 -21.32
N GLN A 176 9.34 9.61 -20.52
CA GLN A 176 10.71 9.70 -21.02
C GLN A 176 11.19 8.31 -21.44
N THR A 177 11.85 8.28 -22.60
CA THR A 177 12.43 7.07 -23.17
C THR A 177 13.95 7.08 -23.01
N SER A 178 14.54 5.89 -23.02
CA SER A 178 15.98 5.66 -23.01
C SER A 178 16.28 4.33 -23.69
N ASP A 179 17.56 3.98 -23.88
CA ASP A 179 17.97 2.72 -24.50
C ASP A 179 17.38 1.49 -23.78
N SER A 180 17.23 1.58 -22.45
CA SER A 180 16.63 0.50 -21.64
C SER A 180 15.09 0.57 -21.57
N LYS A 181 14.49 1.69 -22.00
CA LYS A 181 13.04 1.94 -21.98
C LYS A 181 12.62 2.69 -23.27
N PRO A 182 12.54 1.99 -24.42
CA PRO A 182 12.36 2.64 -25.71
C PRO A 182 10.97 3.23 -25.93
N TYR A 183 9.97 2.84 -25.13
CA TYR A 183 8.60 3.33 -25.22
C TYR A 183 8.11 3.92 -23.88
N PRO A 184 7.28 4.97 -23.93
CA PRO A 184 6.50 5.42 -22.78
C PRO A 184 5.75 4.24 -22.13
N SER A 185 5.91 4.08 -20.83
CA SER A 185 5.30 2.99 -20.06
C SER A 185 5.46 3.25 -18.56
N GLY A 186 4.62 2.63 -17.74
CA GLY A 186 4.81 2.68 -16.29
C GLY A 186 3.54 2.32 -15.52
N SER A 187 3.67 2.23 -14.19
CA SER A 187 2.56 1.96 -13.30
C SER A 187 2.59 2.86 -12.08
N ILE A 188 1.51 3.61 -11.88
CA ILE A 188 1.30 4.45 -10.70
C ILE A 188 0.27 3.76 -9.82
N ILE A 189 0.62 3.54 -8.56
CA ILE A 189 -0.23 2.85 -7.59
C ILE A 189 -0.52 3.84 -6.47
N CYS A 190 -1.79 4.06 -6.20
CA CYS A 190 -2.23 5.03 -5.20
C CYS A 190 -2.87 4.30 -4.01
N THR A 191 -2.46 4.64 -2.79
CA THR A 191 -3.09 4.06 -1.59
C THR A 191 -4.35 4.83 -1.21
N ALA A 192 -5.50 4.29 -1.57
CA ALA A 192 -6.82 4.72 -1.11
C ALA A 192 -7.18 4.01 0.21
N SER A 193 -8.44 3.61 0.38
CA SER A 193 -8.96 2.79 1.49
C SER A 193 -10.36 2.30 1.13
N VAL A 194 -10.85 1.25 1.78
CA VAL A 194 -12.29 0.94 1.77
C VAL A 194 -13.15 2.10 2.28
N ALA A 195 -12.59 2.99 3.11
CA ALA A 195 -13.24 4.24 3.53
C ALA A 195 -13.51 5.22 2.38
N GLY A 196 -12.74 5.11 1.29
CA GLY A 196 -12.99 5.85 0.06
C GLY A 196 -14.05 5.20 -0.84
N LEU A 197 -14.43 3.95 -0.58
CA LEU A 197 -15.42 3.20 -1.35
C LEU A 197 -16.80 3.22 -0.71
N ARG A 198 -16.86 3.10 0.62
CA ARG A 198 -18.08 2.99 1.43
C ARG A 198 -17.87 3.73 2.75
N SER A 199 -18.95 4.21 3.35
CA SER A 199 -18.92 4.90 4.64
C SER A 199 -18.54 3.96 5.79
N ASN A 200 -18.26 4.53 6.97
CA ASN A 200 -18.02 3.82 8.24
C ASN A 200 -16.70 3.03 8.35
N ALA A 201 -15.69 3.38 7.54
CA ALA A 201 -14.34 2.82 7.67
C ALA A 201 -13.26 3.88 7.98
N GLY A 202 -13.67 5.10 8.34
CA GLY A 202 -12.80 6.19 8.77
C GLY A 202 -13.60 7.45 9.11
N SER A 203 -12.91 8.47 9.65
CA SER A 203 -13.49 9.80 9.87
C SER A 203 -13.85 10.47 8.53
N THR A 204 -14.66 11.54 8.59
CA THR A 204 -15.18 12.21 7.38
C THR A 204 -14.06 12.75 6.48
N ASP A 205 -13.07 13.41 7.05
CA ASP A 205 -11.88 13.93 6.36
C ASP A 205 -11.04 12.81 5.73
N TYR A 206 -10.84 11.70 6.45
CA TYR A 206 -10.12 10.54 5.92
C TYR A 206 -10.87 9.92 4.73
N SER A 207 -12.16 9.65 4.90
CA SER A 207 -13.01 9.03 3.87
C SER A 207 -13.07 9.91 2.62
N ALA A 208 -13.25 11.23 2.79
CA ALA A 208 -13.21 12.20 1.69
C ALA A 208 -11.84 12.19 0.97
N SER A 209 -10.74 12.19 1.72
CA SER A 209 -9.39 12.14 1.13
C SER A 209 -9.17 10.86 0.31
N LYS A 210 -9.61 9.70 0.81
CA LYS A 210 -9.42 8.41 0.13
C LYS A 210 -10.39 8.22 -1.05
N ALA A 211 -11.57 8.83 -1.02
CA ALA A 211 -12.45 8.91 -2.19
C ALA A 211 -11.83 9.79 -3.29
N ALA A 212 -11.18 10.90 -2.92
CA ALA A 212 -10.47 11.74 -3.87
C ALA A 212 -9.33 10.98 -4.57
N VAL A 213 -8.59 10.12 -3.84
CA VAL A 213 -7.56 9.26 -4.44
C VAL A 213 -8.12 8.29 -5.49
N VAL A 214 -9.30 7.69 -5.24
CA VAL A 214 -9.98 6.84 -6.24
C VAL A 214 -10.32 7.65 -7.49
N SER A 215 -10.85 8.86 -7.31
CA SER A 215 -11.17 9.77 -8.42
C SER A 215 -9.93 10.20 -9.21
N ILE A 216 -8.81 10.50 -8.53
CA ILE A 216 -7.52 10.79 -9.18
C ILE A 216 -7.10 9.62 -10.07
N ALA A 217 -7.15 8.38 -9.56
CA ALA A 217 -6.77 7.20 -10.36
C ALA A 217 -7.66 7.05 -11.60
N GLN A 218 -8.97 7.19 -11.46
CA GLN A 218 -9.92 7.08 -12.57
C GLN A 218 -9.73 8.18 -13.62
N THR A 219 -9.67 9.45 -13.19
CA THR A 219 -9.58 10.60 -14.09
C THR A 219 -8.23 10.67 -14.80
N CYS A 220 -7.12 10.43 -14.09
CA CYS A 220 -5.80 10.43 -14.70
C CYS A 220 -5.58 9.24 -15.64
N ALA A 221 -6.23 8.09 -15.43
CA ALA A 221 -6.15 6.97 -16.39
C ALA A 221 -6.61 7.38 -17.81
N TYR A 222 -7.69 8.16 -17.91
CA TYR A 222 -8.16 8.69 -19.20
C TYR A 222 -7.22 9.75 -19.78
N GLN A 223 -6.62 10.59 -18.93
CA GLN A 223 -5.67 11.62 -19.37
C GLN A 223 -4.31 11.03 -19.81
N LEU A 224 -4.03 9.78 -19.46
CA LEU A 224 -2.84 9.03 -19.87
C LEU A 224 -3.09 8.13 -21.10
N ALA A 225 -4.20 8.33 -21.81
CA ALA A 225 -4.52 7.57 -23.02
C ALA A 225 -3.36 7.55 -24.03
N GLY A 226 -3.05 6.37 -24.55
CA GLY A 226 -1.99 6.15 -25.54
C GLY A 226 -0.55 6.21 -25.02
N THR A 227 -0.34 6.49 -23.73
CA THR A 227 1.02 6.63 -23.16
C THR A 227 1.64 5.33 -22.65
N GLY A 228 0.88 4.24 -22.57
CA GLY A 228 1.32 2.99 -21.93
C GLY A 228 1.48 3.07 -20.41
N ILE A 229 1.15 4.21 -19.80
CA ILE A 229 1.19 4.42 -18.34
C ILE A 229 -0.16 4.06 -17.74
N ARG A 230 -0.14 3.20 -16.73
CA ARG A 230 -1.32 2.77 -15.99
C ARG A 230 -1.35 3.44 -14.62
N ILE A 231 -2.55 3.65 -14.11
CA ILE A 231 -2.76 4.14 -12.75
C ILE A 231 -3.92 3.40 -12.10
N ASN A 232 -3.73 2.91 -10.87
CA ASN A 232 -4.76 2.21 -10.11
C ASN A 232 -4.71 2.61 -8.63
N ALA A 233 -5.86 2.54 -7.95
CA ALA A 233 -5.96 2.73 -6.52
C ALA A 233 -6.08 1.37 -5.82
N ILE A 234 -5.30 1.16 -4.75
CA ILE A 234 -5.51 0.05 -3.82
C ILE A 234 -6.34 0.57 -2.64
N CYS A 235 -7.37 -0.18 -2.24
CA CYS A 235 -8.28 0.15 -1.15
C CYS A 235 -8.14 -0.88 -0.02
N PRO A 236 -7.13 -0.74 0.87
CA PRO A 236 -6.98 -1.65 2.00
C PRO A 236 -8.14 -1.57 2.99
N GLY A 237 -8.46 -2.72 3.60
CA GLY A 237 -9.31 -2.81 4.79
C GLY A 237 -8.51 -2.63 6.08
N LEU A 238 -8.82 -3.43 7.10
CA LEU A 238 -8.09 -3.44 8.36
C LEU A 238 -6.81 -4.29 8.24
N ILE A 239 -5.67 -3.60 8.09
CA ILE A 239 -4.33 -4.21 7.99
C ILE A 239 -3.57 -3.90 9.28
N GLU A 240 -2.87 -4.86 9.88
CA GLU A 240 -2.01 -4.64 11.04
C GLU A 240 -0.70 -3.97 10.61
N THR A 241 -0.64 -2.65 10.81
CA THR A 241 0.48 -1.76 10.44
C THR A 241 0.71 -0.75 11.56
N GLY A 242 1.75 0.08 11.47
CA GLY A 242 1.96 1.16 12.44
C GLY A 242 0.74 2.10 12.59
N MET A 243 -0.03 2.31 11.52
CA MET A 243 -1.21 3.18 11.52
C MET A 243 -2.38 2.63 12.36
N THR A 244 -2.51 1.31 12.43
CA THR A 244 -3.63 0.60 13.08
C THR A 244 -3.20 -0.15 14.33
N GLN A 245 -1.92 -0.09 14.69
CA GLN A 245 -1.28 -0.83 15.76
C GLN A 245 -2.05 -0.72 17.09
N SER A 246 -2.53 0.48 17.43
CA SER A 246 -3.33 0.73 18.64
C SER A 246 -4.63 -0.07 18.70
N VAL A 247 -5.29 -0.32 17.56
CA VAL A 247 -6.51 -1.13 17.48
C VAL A 247 -6.20 -2.60 17.79
N PHE A 248 -5.10 -3.12 17.23
CA PHE A 248 -4.66 -4.49 17.46
C PHE A 248 -4.14 -4.69 18.88
N ASP A 249 -3.38 -3.74 19.43
CA ASP A 249 -2.90 -3.76 20.82
C ASP A 249 -4.05 -3.69 21.82
N ALA A 250 -5.04 -2.83 21.60
CA ALA A 250 -6.23 -2.77 22.43
C ALA A 250 -7.01 -4.09 22.39
N ALA A 251 -7.11 -4.73 21.22
CA ALA A 251 -7.77 -6.03 21.09
C ALA A 251 -6.98 -7.16 21.80
N ARG A 252 -5.65 -7.13 21.73
CA ARG A 252 -4.77 -8.02 22.51
C ARG A 252 -4.97 -7.84 24.01
N ALA A 253 -4.86 -6.62 24.51
CA ALA A 253 -5.00 -6.30 25.92
C ALA A 253 -6.36 -6.70 26.51
N ARG A 254 -7.43 -6.64 25.70
CA ARG A 254 -8.79 -7.04 26.10
C ARG A 254 -9.11 -8.52 25.86
N GLY A 255 -8.21 -9.30 25.26
CA GLY A 255 -8.49 -10.68 24.86
C GLY A 255 -9.57 -10.81 23.77
N THR A 256 -9.76 -9.76 22.96
CA THR A 256 -10.80 -9.70 21.91
C THR A 256 -10.22 -9.78 20.50
N GLN A 257 -9.03 -10.35 20.32
CA GLN A 257 -8.37 -10.48 19.01
C GLN A 257 -9.28 -11.16 17.97
N ARG A 258 -10.05 -12.17 18.37
CA ARG A 258 -11.05 -12.85 17.52
C ARG A 258 -12.16 -11.95 16.96
N LYS A 259 -12.30 -10.71 17.47
CA LYS A 259 -13.27 -9.72 16.95
C LYS A 259 -12.68 -8.84 15.86
N ILE A 260 -11.36 -8.85 15.67
CA ILE A 260 -10.71 -8.13 14.58
C ILE A 260 -11.16 -8.74 13.26
N GLY A 261 -11.68 -7.90 12.36
CA GLY A 261 -12.19 -8.37 11.07
C GLY A 261 -13.52 -9.10 11.14
N GLN A 262 -14.22 -9.16 12.29
CA GLN A 262 -15.49 -9.89 12.42
C GLN A 262 -16.59 -9.50 11.40
N LEU A 263 -16.47 -8.32 10.79
CA LEU A 263 -17.40 -7.80 9.78
C LEU A 263 -16.98 -8.16 8.35
N ASN A 264 -15.73 -8.55 8.11
CA ASN A 264 -15.30 -8.98 6.78
C ASN A 264 -15.51 -10.51 6.63
N PRO A 265 -15.87 -11.00 5.43
CA PRO A 265 -16.03 -12.43 5.14
C PRO A 265 -14.84 -13.32 5.53
N LEU A 266 -13.60 -12.82 5.48
CA LEU A 266 -12.42 -13.58 5.93
C LEU A 266 -12.25 -13.61 7.47
N GLN A 267 -13.05 -12.86 8.22
CA GLN A 267 -13.12 -12.78 9.67
C GLN A 267 -11.80 -12.46 10.38
N ARG A 268 -10.87 -11.78 9.70
CA ARG A 268 -9.55 -11.42 10.24
C ARG A 268 -9.04 -10.07 9.74
N GLY A 269 -8.06 -9.54 10.46
CA GLY A 269 -7.17 -8.51 9.94
C GLY A 269 -6.17 -9.10 8.94
N ALA A 270 -5.69 -8.26 8.03
CA ALA A 270 -4.62 -8.62 7.11
C ALA A 270 -3.26 -8.12 7.60
N VAL A 271 -2.19 -8.57 6.95
CA VAL A 271 -0.83 -8.07 7.15
C VAL A 271 -0.38 -7.28 5.93
N ALA A 272 0.67 -6.47 6.08
CA ALA A 272 1.18 -5.60 5.02
C ALA A 272 1.53 -6.35 3.72
N ASP A 273 2.05 -7.58 3.82
CA ASP A 273 2.42 -8.42 2.67
C ASP A 273 1.25 -8.72 1.73
N GLU A 274 0.04 -8.87 2.26
CA GLU A 274 -1.15 -9.14 1.45
C GLU A 274 -1.49 -7.95 0.53
N VAL A 275 -1.27 -6.73 1.00
CA VAL A 275 -1.44 -5.51 0.19
C VAL A 275 -0.25 -5.32 -0.74
N ALA A 276 0.97 -5.59 -0.27
CA ALA A 276 2.19 -5.47 -1.03
C ALA A 276 2.21 -6.36 -2.28
N ARG A 277 1.65 -7.57 -2.21
CA ARG A 277 1.51 -8.48 -3.36
C ARG A 277 0.58 -7.94 -4.44
N VAL A 278 -0.48 -7.23 -4.06
CA VAL A 278 -1.35 -6.52 -5.01
C VAL A 278 -0.62 -5.32 -5.62
N ALA A 279 0.15 -4.56 -4.82
CA ALA A 279 1.00 -3.50 -5.34
C ALA A 279 2.05 -4.02 -6.33
N LEU A 280 2.67 -5.18 -6.06
CA LEU A 280 3.57 -5.85 -6.98
C LEU A 280 2.87 -6.24 -8.28
N PHE A 281 1.69 -6.88 -8.21
CA PHE A 281 0.91 -7.22 -9.39
C PHE A 281 0.59 -5.98 -10.23
N LEU A 282 0.06 -4.92 -9.61
CA LEU A 282 -0.26 -3.67 -10.28
C LEU A 282 0.98 -2.97 -10.86
N GLY A 283 2.14 -3.11 -10.24
CA GLY A 283 3.43 -2.58 -10.72
C GLY A 283 4.04 -3.39 -11.87
N SER A 284 3.71 -4.68 -11.97
CA SER A 284 4.22 -5.61 -12.98
C SER A 284 3.45 -5.55 -14.30
N ASP A 285 3.98 -6.22 -15.33
CA ASP A 285 3.34 -6.30 -16.65
C ASP A 285 2.15 -7.26 -16.69
N GLU A 286 1.96 -8.09 -15.66
CA GLU A 286 0.76 -8.94 -15.53
C GLU A 286 -0.53 -8.15 -15.34
N SER A 287 -0.42 -6.88 -14.94
CA SER A 287 -1.55 -5.96 -14.85
C SER A 287 -1.64 -5.03 -16.08
N SER A 288 -1.04 -5.40 -17.21
CA SER A 288 -0.99 -4.60 -18.45
C SER A 288 -2.36 -4.13 -18.96
N TYR A 289 -3.46 -4.79 -18.58
CA TYR A 289 -4.82 -4.39 -18.92
C TYR A 289 -5.69 -3.95 -17.73
N VAL A 290 -5.06 -3.67 -16.58
CA VAL A 290 -5.72 -3.12 -15.39
C VAL A 290 -5.36 -1.65 -15.26
N ASN A 291 -6.35 -0.77 -15.48
CA ASN A 291 -6.16 0.68 -15.45
C ASN A 291 -7.41 1.41 -14.93
N GLY A 292 -7.22 2.46 -14.14
CA GLY A 292 -8.28 3.27 -13.54
C GLY A 292 -9.13 2.56 -12.48
N GLN A 293 -8.66 1.43 -11.93
CA GLN A 293 -9.46 0.60 -11.02
C GLN A 293 -9.19 0.91 -9.55
N ALA A 294 -10.20 0.69 -8.71
CA ALA A 294 -10.10 0.72 -7.25
C ALA A 294 -10.18 -0.71 -6.68
N TRP A 295 -9.02 -1.26 -6.31
CA TRP A 295 -8.86 -2.65 -5.89
C TRP A 295 -9.03 -2.80 -4.39
N ALA A 296 -10.17 -3.34 -3.95
CA ALA A 296 -10.42 -3.62 -2.54
C ALA A 296 -9.57 -4.80 -2.04
N VAL A 297 -8.70 -4.55 -1.05
CA VAL A 297 -7.89 -5.58 -0.35
C VAL A 297 -8.30 -5.60 1.11
N CYS A 298 -9.47 -6.19 1.38
CA CYS A 298 -10.17 -5.99 2.65
C CYS A 298 -10.82 -7.26 3.24
N GLY A 299 -10.47 -8.44 2.71
CA GLY A 299 -11.09 -9.70 3.11
C GLY A 299 -12.61 -9.75 2.87
N GLY A 300 -13.08 -9.00 1.86
CA GLY A 300 -14.49 -8.91 1.47
C GLY A 300 -15.32 -7.86 2.21
N LEU A 301 -14.73 -7.04 3.08
CA LEU A 301 -15.46 -6.03 3.88
C LEU A 301 -16.34 -5.12 3.03
N SER A 302 -15.85 -4.68 1.87
CA SER A 302 -16.58 -3.76 0.98
C SER A 302 -17.43 -4.46 -0.08
N ALA A 303 -17.48 -5.80 -0.08
CA ALA A 303 -18.12 -6.58 -1.15
C ALA A 303 -19.65 -6.72 -0.99
N GLY A 304 -20.22 -6.34 0.16
CA GLY A 304 -21.64 -6.54 0.43
C GLY A 304 -22.24 -5.51 1.37
N HIS A 305 -23.57 -5.54 1.45
CA HIS A 305 -24.34 -4.85 2.49
C HIS A 305 -24.22 -5.61 3.82
N PRO A 306 -24.60 -5.00 4.95
CA PRO A 306 -24.72 -5.73 6.21
C PRO A 306 -25.55 -7.01 6.02
N PHE A 307 -25.02 -8.14 6.50
CA PHE A 307 -25.69 -9.43 6.41
C PHE A 307 -25.62 -10.14 7.77
N VAL A 308 -26.60 -11.03 8.01
CA VAL A 308 -26.59 -11.90 9.18
C VAL A 308 -25.95 -13.23 8.78
N PRO A 309 -24.80 -13.62 9.39
CA PRO A 309 -24.18 -14.91 9.09
C PRO A 309 -25.15 -16.08 9.26
N GLY A 310 -25.16 -17.02 8.30
CA GLY A 310 -25.94 -18.26 8.36
C GLY A 310 -27.40 -18.20 7.90
N LYS A 311 -27.89 -17.06 7.40
CA LYS A 311 -29.24 -16.98 6.77
C LYS A 311 -29.24 -17.31 5.27
N LEU A 312 -28.10 -17.14 4.58
CA LEU A 312 -27.90 -17.42 3.15
C LEU A 312 -26.47 -17.91 2.83
N ALA A 313 -25.65 -18.21 3.84
CA ALA A 313 -24.26 -18.63 3.72
C ALA A 313 -24.08 -20.04 4.31
#